data_AF-A0A7C4PPR9-F1
#
_entry.id   AF-A0A7C4PPR9-F1
#
_cell.length_a   1.000
_cell.length_b   1.000
_cell.length_c   1.000
_cell.angle_alpha   90.00
_cell.angle_beta   90.00
_cell.angle_gamma   90.00
#
_symmetry.space_group_name_H-M   'P 1'
#
loop_
_entity.id
_entity.type
_entity.pdbx_description
1 polymer ?
#
loop_
_entity_poly.entity_id
_entity_poly.type
_entity_poly.pdbx_seq_one_letter_code
_entity_poly.pdbx_strand_id
1 'polypeptide(L)'
;MSVLHQLLRDYPVVITGYGAVTSAGTGVEPLWDAVISGHSTATPWHNPAHPGGPPSAVCRVTNIPHAPAAARKLDRSTKLGFAAALQAWQQAHLHEVPVPPRRLGVITASSRGTVEVWERAFEWLHRGVTPPSIIAATTIAHLSGALSLHLKIQGPMLAVSATCASSAAAIALAAQQLLTGTADVILVGGAEAPLHPVVLQGFETAGLLGHHEDPGRACRPFDLSRDGTVLGEGAGFLVLESLESAQRRRAPILGRLSGWALGAEAHDRAGMDPEGAALSQLMEEALAVAGLPTSAIGYINLHGTGTRLNDASEARAVQRIFGPPSHQPPASSTKPVFGHCMGAGAALEAIVCLEAQRRQLLPPAINCTQLDPDCPLSLVRDSHPVRTLQATMSLSSGFWGAQGVLIFQTTAC
;
A
#
# COMPACT_ATOMS: atom_id res chain seq x y z
N MET A 1 25.71 11.78 7.64
CA MET A 1 25.19 11.06 6.45
C MET A 1 24.87 9.63 6.86
N SER A 2 23.67 9.13 6.55
CA SER A 2 23.29 7.74 6.86
C SER A 2 24.09 6.75 6.01
N VAL A 3 24.47 5.60 6.59
CA VAL A 3 25.09 4.48 5.82
C VAL A 3 24.19 4.06 4.67
N LEU A 4 22.87 4.09 4.89
CA LEU A 4 21.90 3.70 3.87
C LEU A 4 21.85 4.69 2.70
N HIS A 5 22.03 5.99 2.96
CA HIS A 5 22.14 7.00 1.91
C HIS A 5 23.34 6.75 1.00
N GLN A 6 24.51 6.45 1.59
CA GLN A 6 25.70 6.08 0.83
C GLN A 6 25.45 4.84 -0.03
N LEU A 7 24.85 3.78 0.55
CA LEU A 7 24.52 2.55 -0.17
C LEU A 7 23.56 2.78 -1.34
N LEU A 8 22.48 3.55 -1.16
CA LEU A 8 21.53 3.82 -2.25
C LEU A 8 22.12 4.70 -3.36
N ARG A 9 23.06 5.57 -3.02
CA ARG A 9 23.77 6.37 -4.02
C ARG A 9 24.69 5.49 -4.88
N ASP A 10 25.41 4.57 -4.25
CA ASP A 10 26.39 3.71 -4.92
C ASP A 10 25.71 2.49 -5.61
N TYR A 11 24.60 2.00 -5.05
CA TYR A 11 23.82 0.85 -5.53
C TYR A 11 22.31 1.17 -5.61
N PRO A 12 21.85 1.92 -6.61
CA PRO A 12 20.45 2.34 -6.69
C PRO A 12 19.48 1.16 -6.81
N VAL A 13 18.37 1.24 -6.08
CA VAL A 13 17.23 0.32 -6.18
C VAL A 13 16.17 0.93 -7.08
N VAL A 14 15.92 0.28 -8.21
CA VAL A 14 14.97 0.74 -9.24
C VAL A 14 13.70 -0.11 -9.24
N ILE A 15 12.62 0.46 -9.75
CA ILE A 15 11.36 -0.22 -9.99
C ILE A 15 11.25 -0.49 -11.50
N THR A 16 11.12 -1.75 -11.88
CA THR A 16 11.09 -2.17 -13.29
C THR A 16 9.74 -2.70 -13.76
N GLY A 17 8.80 -2.90 -12.84
CA GLY A 17 7.43 -3.29 -13.14
C GLY A 17 6.53 -3.11 -11.94
N TYR A 18 5.24 -2.93 -12.17
CA TYR A 18 4.22 -2.93 -11.14
C TYR A 18 2.85 -3.36 -11.67
N GLY A 19 1.99 -3.78 -10.76
CA GLY A 19 0.66 -4.28 -11.06
C GLY A 19 -0.30 -4.02 -9.91
N ALA A 20 -1.58 -3.88 -10.24
CA ALA A 20 -2.60 -3.46 -9.30
C ALA A 20 -3.93 -4.18 -9.57
N VAL A 21 -4.64 -4.50 -8.50
CA VAL A 21 -6.05 -4.91 -8.53
C VAL A 21 -6.75 -4.17 -7.41
N THR A 22 -7.80 -3.41 -7.74
CA THR A 22 -8.64 -2.70 -6.77
C THR A 22 -10.11 -2.80 -7.17
N SER A 23 -11.00 -2.22 -6.39
CA SER A 23 -12.41 -2.05 -6.76
C SER A 23 -12.62 -1.21 -8.03
N ALA A 24 -11.64 -0.37 -8.42
CA ALA A 24 -11.68 0.38 -9.68
C ALA A 24 -11.42 -0.50 -10.91
N GLY A 25 -10.75 -1.64 -10.73
CA GLY A 25 -10.47 -2.57 -11.81
C GLY A 25 -9.14 -3.29 -11.65
N THR A 26 -8.76 -4.00 -12.70
CA THR A 26 -7.51 -4.75 -12.79
C THR A 26 -6.54 -4.03 -13.72
N GLY A 27 -5.34 -3.77 -13.23
CA GLY A 27 -4.29 -3.03 -13.92
C GLY A 27 -4.09 -1.62 -13.36
N VAL A 28 -3.02 -0.98 -13.83
CA VAL A 28 -2.62 0.36 -13.37
C VAL A 28 -3.51 1.46 -13.95
N GLU A 29 -3.93 1.35 -15.20
CA GLU A 29 -4.77 2.39 -15.82
C GLU A 29 -6.12 2.57 -15.09
N PRO A 30 -6.91 1.51 -14.78
CA PRO A 30 -8.15 1.71 -14.01
C PRO A 30 -7.91 2.29 -12.61
N LEU A 31 -6.81 1.91 -11.94
CA LEU A 31 -6.41 2.50 -10.67
C LEU A 31 -6.13 4.00 -10.83
N TRP A 32 -5.31 4.35 -11.82
CA TRP A 32 -4.91 5.72 -12.09
C TRP A 32 -6.11 6.60 -12.49
N ASP A 33 -6.95 6.13 -13.39
CA ASP A 33 -8.13 6.84 -13.88
C ASP A 33 -9.12 7.14 -12.75
N ALA A 34 -9.37 6.17 -11.85
CA ALA A 34 -10.23 6.39 -10.69
C ALA A 34 -9.63 7.40 -9.71
N VAL A 35 -8.32 7.31 -9.45
CA VAL A 35 -7.62 8.23 -8.56
C VAL A 35 -7.64 9.66 -9.11
N ILE A 36 -7.32 9.83 -10.39
CA ILE A 36 -7.17 11.16 -10.98
C ILE A 36 -8.50 11.85 -11.26
N SER A 37 -9.54 11.09 -11.59
CA SER A 37 -10.90 11.60 -11.72
C SER A 37 -11.55 11.88 -10.36
N GLY A 38 -10.96 11.42 -9.26
CA GLY A 38 -11.54 11.53 -7.93
C GLY A 38 -12.80 10.68 -7.74
N HIS A 39 -12.96 9.61 -8.52
CA HIS A 39 -14.16 8.77 -8.49
C HIS A 39 -14.07 7.70 -7.41
N SER A 40 -14.87 7.82 -6.35
CA SER A 40 -14.98 6.76 -5.33
C SER A 40 -15.71 5.53 -5.87
N THR A 41 -15.15 4.36 -5.58
CA THR A 41 -15.70 3.05 -5.93
C THR A 41 -16.45 2.39 -4.78
N ALA A 42 -16.68 3.14 -3.69
CA ALA A 42 -17.40 2.64 -2.53
C ALA A 42 -18.86 2.34 -2.88
N THR A 43 -19.34 1.19 -2.42
CA THR A 43 -20.73 0.75 -2.62
C THR A 43 -21.29 0.25 -1.28
N PRO A 44 -22.63 0.27 -1.10
CA PRO A 44 -23.24 -0.33 0.08
C PRO A 44 -23.02 -1.85 0.09
N TRP A 45 -22.69 -2.40 1.25
CA TRP A 45 -22.56 -3.84 1.44
C TRP A 45 -23.18 -4.29 2.75
N HIS A 46 -24.03 -5.31 2.65
CA HIS A 46 -24.70 -5.91 3.79
C HIS A 46 -23.84 -7.03 4.37
N ASN A 47 -23.52 -6.92 5.66
CA ASN A 47 -22.79 -7.95 6.38
C ASN A 47 -23.63 -9.22 6.51
N PRO A 48 -23.21 -10.37 5.93
CA PRO A 48 -23.95 -11.62 6.02
C PRO A 48 -24.19 -12.10 7.46
N ALA A 49 -23.33 -11.73 8.43
CA ALA A 49 -23.54 -12.07 9.83
C ALA A 49 -24.58 -11.20 10.53
N HIS A 50 -24.95 -10.05 9.94
CA HIS A 50 -25.93 -9.11 10.47
C HIS A 50 -26.94 -8.68 9.40
N PRO A 51 -27.77 -9.62 8.88
CA PRO A 51 -28.64 -9.37 7.74
C PRO A 51 -29.73 -8.30 7.97
N GLY A 52 -30.00 -7.93 9.23
CA GLY A 52 -30.92 -6.85 9.60
C GLY A 52 -30.27 -5.51 9.94
N GLY A 53 -28.94 -5.41 9.85
CA GLY A 53 -28.20 -4.17 10.10
C GLY A 53 -28.15 -3.23 8.89
N PRO A 54 -27.85 -1.94 9.09
CA PRO A 54 -27.61 -1.01 7.98
C PRO A 54 -26.39 -1.48 7.15
N PRO A 55 -26.36 -1.20 5.84
CA PRO A 55 -25.20 -1.51 5.02
C PRO A 55 -24.00 -0.63 5.40
N SER A 56 -22.80 -1.19 5.33
CA SER A 56 -21.55 -0.43 5.42
C SER A 56 -21.08 -0.04 4.02
N ALA A 57 -20.43 1.11 3.89
CA ALA A 57 -19.72 1.45 2.66
C ALA A 57 -18.44 0.60 2.55
N VAL A 58 -18.24 -0.07 1.40
CA VAL A 58 -17.04 -0.87 1.12
C VAL A 58 -16.59 -0.72 -0.33
N CYS A 59 -15.29 -0.90 -0.56
CA CYS A 59 -14.69 -0.95 -1.88
C CYS A 59 -14.33 -2.40 -2.23
N ARG A 60 -15.27 -3.15 -2.81
CA ARG A 60 -15.11 -4.58 -3.10
C ARG A 60 -14.61 -4.81 -4.53
N VAL A 61 -13.66 -5.71 -4.72
CA VAL A 61 -13.27 -6.18 -6.06
C VAL A 61 -14.32 -7.16 -6.57
N THR A 62 -15.16 -6.73 -7.52
CA THR A 62 -16.23 -7.57 -8.07
C THR A 62 -15.70 -8.60 -9.07
N ASN A 63 -14.76 -8.20 -9.93
CA ASN A 63 -14.18 -9.03 -10.96
C ASN A 63 -12.72 -9.36 -10.65
N ILE A 64 -12.51 -10.48 -9.95
CA ILE A 64 -11.16 -11.00 -9.74
C ILE A 64 -10.68 -11.65 -11.04
N PRO A 65 -9.53 -11.24 -11.59
CA PRO A 65 -8.98 -11.84 -12.80
C PRO A 65 -8.85 -13.36 -12.67
N HIS A 66 -9.00 -14.05 -13.80
CA HIS A 66 -8.84 -15.49 -13.83
C HIS A 66 -7.44 -15.88 -13.36
N ALA A 67 -7.37 -16.39 -12.13
CA ALA A 67 -6.12 -16.86 -11.59
C ALA A 67 -5.69 -18.15 -12.32
N PRO A 68 -4.37 -18.38 -12.51
CA PRO A 68 -3.86 -19.65 -13.04
C PRO A 68 -4.45 -20.85 -12.28
N ALA A 69 -4.43 -22.05 -12.88
CA ALA A 69 -4.97 -23.25 -12.22
C ALA A 69 -4.42 -23.46 -10.80
N ALA A 70 -3.13 -23.14 -10.60
CA ALA A 70 -2.44 -23.17 -9.30
C ALA A 70 -3.06 -22.23 -8.25
N ALA A 71 -3.73 -21.15 -8.68
CA ALA A 71 -4.28 -20.11 -7.82
C ALA A 71 -5.82 -20.18 -7.64
N ARG A 72 -6.52 -21.05 -8.39
CA ARG A 72 -7.99 -21.09 -8.43
C ARG A 72 -8.64 -21.44 -7.08
N LYS A 73 -7.99 -22.30 -6.29
CA LYS A 73 -8.48 -22.74 -4.96
C LYS A 73 -7.91 -21.93 -3.80
N LEU A 74 -7.10 -20.91 -4.08
CA LEU A 74 -6.48 -20.09 -3.05
C LEU A 74 -7.49 -19.10 -2.46
N ASP A 75 -7.13 -18.56 -1.30
CA ASP A 75 -7.82 -17.46 -0.62
C ASP A 75 -8.08 -16.27 -1.56
N ARG A 76 -9.18 -15.54 -1.34
CA ARG A 76 -9.53 -14.33 -2.08
C ARG A 76 -8.40 -13.32 -2.14
N SER A 77 -7.75 -12.99 -1.02
CA SER A 77 -6.61 -12.07 -1.00
C SER A 77 -5.46 -12.58 -1.87
N THR A 78 -5.21 -13.89 -1.83
CA THR A 78 -4.14 -14.53 -2.61
C THR A 78 -4.43 -14.46 -4.11
N LYS A 79 -5.69 -14.60 -4.55
CA LYS A 79 -6.08 -14.42 -5.95
C LYS A 79 -5.85 -13.01 -6.46
N LEU A 80 -6.20 -12.00 -5.66
CA LEU A 80 -5.92 -10.59 -5.96
C LEU A 80 -4.41 -10.36 -6.11
N GLY A 81 -3.64 -10.86 -5.13
CA GLY A 81 -2.18 -10.77 -5.11
C GLY A 81 -1.54 -11.42 -6.33
N PHE A 82 -1.99 -12.60 -6.75
CA PHE A 82 -1.51 -13.28 -7.94
C PHE A 82 -1.68 -12.44 -9.20
N ALA A 83 -2.86 -11.84 -9.40
CA ALA A 83 -3.13 -11.05 -10.59
C ALA A 83 -2.22 -9.81 -10.66
N ALA A 84 -2.10 -9.06 -9.55
CA ALA A 84 -1.22 -7.89 -9.49
C ALA A 84 0.27 -8.28 -9.64
N ALA A 85 0.71 -9.36 -9.01
CA ALA A 85 2.06 -9.88 -9.12
C ALA A 85 2.45 -10.26 -10.55
N LEU A 86 1.56 -10.95 -11.27
CA LEU A 86 1.82 -11.36 -12.65
C LEU A 86 1.87 -10.17 -13.61
N GLN A 87 1.07 -9.14 -13.39
CA GLN A 87 1.18 -7.87 -14.13
C GLN A 87 2.54 -7.21 -13.93
N ALA A 88 2.98 -7.09 -12.66
CA ALA A 88 4.27 -6.52 -12.33
C ALA A 88 5.42 -7.33 -12.99
N TRP A 89 5.34 -8.66 -12.90
CA TRP A 89 6.29 -9.58 -13.50
C TRP A 89 6.36 -9.46 -15.02
N GLN A 90 5.20 -9.33 -15.67
CA GLN A 90 5.09 -9.18 -17.12
C GLN A 90 5.65 -7.82 -17.58
N GLN A 91 5.27 -6.72 -16.93
CA GLN A 91 5.77 -5.38 -17.25
C GLN A 91 7.28 -5.27 -17.05
N ALA A 92 7.82 -6.00 -16.08
CA ALA A 92 9.26 -6.10 -15.87
C ALA A 92 9.97 -6.98 -16.90
N HIS A 93 9.31 -7.64 -17.87
CA HIS A 93 9.93 -8.54 -18.87
C HIS A 93 10.74 -9.71 -18.28
N LEU A 94 10.41 -10.15 -17.05
CA LEU A 94 11.12 -11.25 -16.38
C LEU A 94 10.83 -12.65 -16.96
N HIS A 95 9.88 -12.74 -17.89
CA HIS A 95 9.59 -13.94 -18.66
C HIS A 95 10.45 -14.07 -19.93
N GLU A 96 11.06 -12.97 -20.39
CA GLU A 96 11.84 -12.92 -21.62
C GLU A 96 13.34 -13.07 -21.33
N VAL A 97 13.83 -12.41 -20.28
CA VAL A 97 15.25 -12.44 -19.90
C VAL A 97 15.42 -13.17 -18.57
N PRO A 98 15.96 -14.41 -18.59
CA PRO A 98 16.04 -15.22 -17.39
C PRO A 98 17.06 -14.66 -16.40
N VAL A 99 16.61 -14.39 -15.19
CA VAL A 99 17.46 -14.15 -14.01
C VAL A 99 17.61 -15.48 -13.26
N PRO A 100 18.80 -15.84 -12.75
CA PRO A 100 18.98 -17.10 -12.05
C PRO A 100 17.96 -17.23 -10.90
N PRO A 101 17.27 -18.38 -10.74
CA PRO A 101 16.24 -18.56 -9.72
C PRO A 101 16.63 -18.17 -8.30
N ARG A 102 17.89 -18.39 -7.91
CA ARG A 102 18.42 -18.02 -6.58
C ARG A 102 18.65 -16.52 -6.39
N ARG A 103 18.68 -15.74 -7.47
CA ARG A 103 18.80 -14.28 -7.48
C ARG A 103 17.43 -13.58 -7.56
N LEU A 104 16.36 -14.36 -7.73
CA LEU A 104 14.97 -13.92 -7.65
C LEU A 104 14.48 -14.09 -6.21
N GLY A 105 13.85 -13.05 -5.65
CA GLY A 105 13.14 -13.11 -4.36
C GLY A 105 11.66 -12.74 -4.48
N VAL A 106 10.89 -13.08 -3.45
CA VAL A 106 9.50 -12.67 -3.29
C VAL A 106 9.21 -12.29 -1.83
N ILE A 107 8.65 -11.10 -1.62
CA ILE A 107 8.26 -10.63 -0.28
C ILE A 107 6.82 -10.13 -0.35
N THR A 108 5.91 -10.80 0.34
CA THR A 108 4.48 -10.47 0.30
C THR A 108 4.02 -9.92 1.63
N ALA A 109 3.07 -8.99 1.61
CA ALA A 109 2.55 -8.35 2.80
C ALA A 109 1.06 -8.60 2.96
N SER A 110 0.61 -8.78 4.20
CA SER A 110 -0.80 -8.83 4.56
C SER A 110 -1.01 -8.42 6.00
N SER A 111 -2.10 -7.70 6.28
CA SER A 111 -2.48 -7.34 7.65
C SER A 111 -3.23 -8.49 8.33
N ARG A 112 -4.09 -9.21 7.58
CA ARG A 112 -4.97 -10.24 8.14
C ARG A 112 -4.67 -11.67 7.66
N GLY A 113 -3.88 -11.84 6.61
CA GLY A 113 -3.62 -13.14 6.02
C GLY A 113 -4.86 -13.74 5.34
N THR A 114 -4.97 -15.07 5.34
CA THR A 114 -6.00 -15.81 4.60
C THR A 114 -7.28 -16.02 5.43
N VAL A 115 -7.97 -14.92 5.74
CA VAL A 115 -9.18 -14.94 6.60
C VAL A 115 -10.26 -15.88 6.08
N GLU A 116 -10.53 -15.89 4.77
CA GLU A 116 -11.52 -16.79 4.15
C GLU A 116 -11.16 -18.27 4.37
N VAL A 117 -9.87 -18.60 4.29
CA VAL A 117 -9.39 -19.96 4.56
C VAL A 117 -9.56 -20.32 6.03
N TRP A 118 -9.25 -19.39 6.95
CA TRP A 118 -9.44 -19.61 8.39
C TRP A 118 -10.91 -19.84 8.76
N GLU A 119 -11.84 -19.04 8.22
CA GLU A 119 -13.28 -19.22 8.45
C GLU A 119 -13.73 -20.63 8.01
N ARG A 120 -13.36 -21.06 6.80
CA ARG A 120 -13.65 -22.43 6.32
C ARG A 120 -12.95 -23.51 7.16
N ALA A 121 -11.72 -23.25 7.63
CA ALA A 121 -10.98 -24.18 8.46
C ALA A 121 -11.73 -24.49 9.75
N PHE A 122 -12.27 -23.45 10.40
CA PHE A 122 -13.09 -23.63 11.59
C PHE A 122 -14.38 -24.38 11.27
N GLU A 123 -15.07 -24.06 10.17
CA GLU A 123 -16.27 -24.81 9.77
C GLU A 123 -15.98 -26.31 9.55
N TRP A 124 -14.89 -26.65 8.88
CA TRP A 124 -14.48 -28.05 8.68
C TRP A 124 -14.15 -28.72 10.01
N LEU A 125 -13.40 -28.05 10.87
CA LEU A 125 -13.04 -28.58 12.19
C LEU A 125 -14.28 -28.92 13.03
N HIS A 126 -15.27 -28.01 13.07
CA HIS A 126 -16.54 -28.26 13.77
C HIS A 126 -17.35 -29.42 13.19
N ARG A 127 -17.15 -29.74 11.91
CA ARG A 127 -17.76 -30.90 11.23
C ARG A 127 -16.92 -32.18 11.34
N GLY A 128 -15.80 -32.15 12.08
CA GLY A 128 -14.89 -33.29 12.22
C GLY A 128 -14.05 -33.58 10.97
N VAL A 129 -13.87 -32.60 10.08
CA VAL A 129 -13.08 -32.71 8.84
C VAL A 129 -11.86 -31.80 8.94
N THR A 130 -10.67 -32.27 8.57
CA THR A 130 -9.47 -31.43 8.49
C THR A 130 -8.60 -31.86 7.33
N PRO A 131 -8.65 -31.17 6.17
CA PRO A 131 -7.82 -31.53 5.04
C PRO A 131 -6.34 -31.22 5.34
N PRO A 132 -5.38 -32.09 4.97
CA PRO A 132 -3.96 -31.86 5.24
C PRO A 132 -3.43 -30.54 4.66
N SER A 133 -4.02 -30.07 3.55
CA SER A 133 -3.63 -28.81 2.89
C SER A 133 -3.89 -27.56 3.75
N ILE A 134 -4.67 -27.67 4.83
CA ILE A 134 -5.04 -26.51 5.64
C ILE A 134 -3.83 -25.80 6.24
N ILE A 135 -2.80 -26.54 6.66
CA ILE A 135 -1.57 -26.00 7.25
C ILE A 135 -0.86 -25.04 6.28
N ALA A 136 -0.81 -25.41 5.00
CA ALA A 136 -0.19 -24.59 3.97
C ALA A 136 -1.09 -23.42 3.52
N ALA A 137 -2.42 -23.56 3.64
CA ALA A 137 -3.37 -22.56 3.16
C ALA A 137 -3.67 -21.45 4.18
N THR A 138 -3.46 -21.71 5.48
CA THR A 138 -3.75 -20.75 6.57
C THR A 138 -2.55 -19.91 7.01
N THR A 139 -1.34 -20.29 6.58
CA THR A 139 -0.12 -19.51 6.87
C THR A 139 -0.15 -18.16 6.15
N ILE A 140 0.37 -17.11 6.81
CA ILE A 140 0.53 -15.79 6.18
C ILE A 140 1.49 -15.84 4.98
N ALA A 141 2.37 -16.84 4.91
CA ALA A 141 3.27 -17.09 3.78
C ALA A 141 2.59 -17.74 2.56
N HIS A 142 1.27 -17.90 2.58
CA HIS A 142 0.54 -18.57 1.52
C HIS A 142 0.73 -17.91 0.14
N LEU A 143 0.66 -16.58 0.08
CA LEU A 143 0.85 -15.84 -1.18
C LEU A 143 2.29 -15.91 -1.68
N SER A 144 3.30 -15.67 -0.82
CA SER A 144 4.71 -15.75 -1.22
C SER A 144 5.12 -17.15 -1.65
N GLY A 145 4.67 -18.19 -0.93
CA GLY A 145 4.90 -19.59 -1.31
C GLY A 145 4.26 -19.95 -2.64
N ALA A 146 3.01 -19.57 -2.84
CA ALA A 146 2.31 -19.87 -4.09
C ALA A 146 2.94 -19.12 -5.29
N LEU A 147 3.34 -17.85 -5.13
CA LEU A 147 4.09 -17.10 -6.15
C LEU A 147 5.46 -17.73 -6.43
N SER A 148 6.20 -18.13 -5.39
CA SER A 148 7.51 -18.79 -5.55
C SER A 148 7.38 -20.09 -6.35
N LEU A 149 6.40 -20.94 -6.04
CA LEU A 149 6.15 -22.19 -6.76
C LEU A 149 5.78 -21.95 -8.24
N HIS A 150 4.99 -20.90 -8.50
CA HIS A 150 4.52 -20.55 -9.83
C HIS A 150 5.64 -19.95 -10.69
N LEU A 151 6.37 -18.97 -10.16
CA LEU A 151 7.41 -18.19 -10.84
C LEU A 151 8.81 -18.82 -10.74
N LYS A 152 8.94 -19.97 -10.04
CA LYS A 152 10.21 -20.69 -9.82
C LYS A 152 11.27 -19.86 -9.10
N ILE A 153 10.84 -19.04 -8.14
CA ILE A 153 11.71 -18.19 -7.32
C ILE A 153 12.38 -19.06 -6.24
N GLN A 154 13.71 -18.99 -6.13
CA GLN A 154 14.51 -19.79 -5.18
C GLN A 154 15.38 -18.95 -4.23
N GLY A 155 15.33 -17.62 -4.32
CA GLY A 155 15.96 -16.71 -3.35
C GLY A 155 15.06 -16.42 -2.14
N PRO A 156 15.19 -15.25 -1.49
CA PRO A 156 14.42 -14.88 -0.32
C PRO A 156 12.91 -14.99 -0.55
N MET A 157 12.21 -15.70 0.34
CA MET A 157 10.75 -15.86 0.31
C MET A 157 10.20 -15.53 1.69
N LEU A 158 9.55 -14.37 1.83
CA LEU A 158 9.09 -13.85 3.12
C LEU A 158 7.63 -13.42 3.04
N ALA A 159 6.96 -13.46 4.19
CA ALA A 159 5.68 -12.80 4.40
C ALA A 159 5.75 -11.87 5.61
N VAL A 160 5.24 -10.65 5.45
CA VAL A 160 5.40 -9.56 6.41
C VAL A 160 4.03 -9.07 6.88
N SER A 161 3.91 -8.85 8.18
CA SER A 161 2.77 -8.15 8.77
C SER A 161 3.28 -7.05 9.69
N ALA A 162 3.04 -5.81 9.27
CA ALA A 162 3.19 -4.59 10.06
C ALA A 162 1.87 -3.82 10.01
N THR A 163 0.77 -4.55 10.24
CA THR A 163 -0.61 -4.05 10.17
C THR A 163 -0.90 -3.30 8.85
N CYS A 164 -1.32 -2.04 8.89
CA CYS A 164 -1.62 -1.26 7.69
C CYS A 164 -0.35 -0.76 6.97
N ALA A 165 0.81 -0.75 7.64
CA ALA A 165 2.11 -0.45 7.05
C ALA A 165 2.82 -1.69 6.45
N SER A 166 2.14 -2.84 6.37
CA SER A 166 2.75 -4.12 5.96
C SER A 166 3.49 -4.05 4.62
N SER A 167 2.89 -3.47 3.58
CA SER A 167 3.54 -3.39 2.27
C SER A 167 4.68 -2.35 2.23
N ALA A 168 4.64 -1.30 3.04
CA ALA A 168 5.77 -0.38 3.19
C ALA A 168 6.97 -1.11 3.83
N ALA A 169 6.71 -1.88 4.89
CA ALA A 169 7.72 -2.73 5.52
C ALA A 169 8.28 -3.78 4.55
N ALA A 170 7.43 -4.41 3.74
CA ALA A 170 7.86 -5.37 2.72
C ALA A 170 8.76 -4.72 1.65
N ILE A 171 8.41 -3.52 1.17
CA ILE A 171 9.20 -2.76 0.18
C ILE A 171 10.58 -2.39 0.74
N ALA A 172 10.63 -1.88 1.98
CA ALA A 172 11.89 -1.57 2.66
C ALA A 172 12.76 -2.83 2.85
N LEU A 173 12.16 -3.95 3.27
CA LEU A 173 12.87 -5.23 3.41
C LEU A 173 13.39 -5.73 2.05
N ALA A 174 12.63 -5.59 0.97
CA ALA A 174 13.08 -5.94 -0.37
C ALA A 174 14.30 -5.10 -0.78
N ALA A 175 14.27 -3.80 -0.55
CA ALA A 175 15.42 -2.93 -0.81
C ALA A 175 16.67 -3.37 -0.01
N GLN A 176 16.49 -3.75 1.26
CA GLN A 176 17.60 -4.28 2.07
C GLN A 176 18.16 -5.61 1.53
N GLN A 177 17.31 -6.51 1.05
CA GLN A 177 17.76 -7.77 0.43
C GLN A 177 18.56 -7.55 -0.87
N LEU A 178 18.22 -6.51 -1.64
CA LEU A 178 18.98 -6.07 -2.82
C LEU A 178 20.33 -5.46 -2.41
N LEU A 179 20.32 -4.53 -1.45
CA LEU A 179 21.54 -3.83 -0.99
C LEU A 179 22.53 -4.74 -0.29
N THR A 180 22.06 -5.81 0.37
CA THR A 180 22.93 -6.85 0.94
C THR A 180 23.44 -7.85 -0.09
N GLY A 181 23.01 -7.73 -1.36
CA GLY A 181 23.38 -8.64 -2.44
C GLY A 181 22.75 -10.03 -2.34
N THR A 182 21.72 -10.22 -1.51
CA THR A 182 21.05 -11.52 -1.34
C THR A 182 20.21 -11.89 -2.57
N ALA A 183 19.64 -10.90 -3.26
CA ALA A 183 18.92 -11.04 -4.52
C ALA A 183 19.28 -9.89 -5.48
N ASP A 184 18.98 -10.08 -6.77
CA ASP A 184 19.10 -9.03 -7.79
C ASP A 184 17.74 -8.44 -8.15
N VAL A 185 16.68 -9.24 -8.03
CA VAL A 185 15.30 -8.88 -8.35
C VAL A 185 14.39 -9.43 -7.28
N ILE A 186 13.49 -8.60 -6.77
CA ILE A 186 12.49 -9.01 -5.78
C ILE A 186 11.11 -8.53 -6.23
N LEU A 187 10.20 -9.50 -6.37
CA LEU A 187 8.78 -9.23 -6.48
C LEU A 187 8.24 -8.93 -5.10
N VAL A 188 7.74 -7.72 -4.87
CA VAL A 188 7.31 -7.26 -3.56
C VAL A 188 5.98 -6.54 -3.62
N GLY A 189 5.12 -6.76 -2.64
CA GLY A 189 3.80 -6.16 -2.62
C GLY A 189 2.95 -6.67 -1.49
N GLY A 190 1.65 -6.42 -1.56
CA GLY A 190 0.69 -6.93 -0.59
C GLY A 190 -0.67 -7.19 -1.23
N ALA A 191 -1.46 -8.01 -0.56
CA ALA A 191 -2.84 -8.27 -0.96
C ALA A 191 -3.74 -8.40 0.27
N GLU A 192 -4.95 -7.87 0.14
CA GLU A 192 -5.91 -7.82 1.23
C GLU A 192 -7.33 -7.98 0.70
N ALA A 193 -8.13 -8.77 1.41
CA ALA A 193 -9.56 -8.90 1.17
C ALA A 193 -10.29 -8.82 2.52
N PRO A 194 -10.47 -7.62 3.10
CA PRO A 194 -10.93 -7.47 4.48
C PRO A 194 -12.41 -7.80 4.70
N LEU A 195 -13.19 -8.01 3.64
CA LEU A 195 -14.66 -7.98 3.68
C LEU A 195 -15.24 -9.30 4.20
N HIS A 196 -14.84 -9.63 5.42
CA HIS A 196 -15.28 -10.76 6.21
C HIS A 196 -16.07 -10.27 7.42
N PRO A 197 -17.12 -11.00 7.86
CA PRO A 197 -17.98 -10.55 8.95
C PRO A 197 -17.24 -10.18 10.23
N VAL A 198 -16.25 -10.99 10.64
CA VAL A 198 -15.48 -10.75 11.87
C VAL A 198 -14.63 -9.48 11.79
N VAL A 199 -14.09 -9.17 10.61
CA VAL A 199 -13.25 -7.98 10.39
C VAL A 199 -14.13 -6.74 10.37
N LEU A 200 -15.21 -6.74 9.58
CA LEU A 200 -16.11 -5.59 9.48
C LEU A 200 -16.78 -5.28 10.81
N GLN A 201 -17.27 -6.29 11.54
CA GLN A 201 -17.85 -6.08 12.87
C GLN A 201 -16.80 -5.54 13.86
N GLY A 202 -15.55 -5.99 13.76
CA GLY A 202 -14.45 -5.47 14.57
C GLY A 202 -14.18 -3.98 14.32
N PHE A 203 -14.18 -3.54 13.06
CA PHE A 203 -14.01 -2.12 12.72
C PHE A 203 -15.23 -1.28 13.13
N GLU A 204 -16.45 -1.80 12.94
CA GLU A 204 -17.69 -1.12 13.35
C GLU A 204 -17.72 -0.91 14.87
N THR A 205 -17.48 -1.97 15.65
CA THR A 205 -17.47 -1.88 17.13
C THR A 205 -16.32 -1.07 17.70
N ALA A 206 -15.23 -0.92 16.94
CA ALA A 206 -14.15 0.00 17.26
C ALA A 206 -14.44 1.46 16.86
N GLY A 207 -15.55 1.74 16.17
CA GLY A 207 -15.91 3.08 15.69
C GLY A 207 -14.96 3.60 14.62
N LEU A 208 -14.44 2.72 13.76
CA LEU A 208 -13.44 3.06 12.74
C LEU A 208 -13.99 3.06 11.31
N LEU A 209 -15.24 2.61 11.10
CA LEU A 209 -15.92 2.73 9.81
C LEU A 209 -16.55 4.11 9.70
N GLY A 210 -16.37 4.73 8.54
CA GLY A 210 -17.00 6.01 8.23
C GLY A 210 -18.42 5.81 7.72
N HIS A 211 -19.29 6.77 8.04
CA HIS A 211 -20.71 6.71 7.69
C HIS A 211 -21.09 7.94 6.86
N HIS A 212 -21.93 7.74 5.85
CA HIS A 212 -22.50 8.80 5.02
C HIS A 212 -23.67 8.23 4.20
N GLU A 213 -24.65 9.07 3.82
CA GLU A 213 -25.78 8.66 2.97
C GLU A 213 -25.32 8.22 1.57
N ASP A 214 -24.33 8.92 1.02
CA ASP A 214 -23.55 8.55 -0.16
C ASP A 214 -22.33 7.72 0.26
N PRO A 215 -22.26 6.41 -0.06
CA PRO A 215 -21.11 5.55 0.25
C PRO A 215 -19.79 6.10 -0.28
N GLY A 216 -19.82 6.78 -1.43
CA GLY A 216 -18.63 7.39 -2.05
C GLY A 216 -17.99 8.48 -1.19
N ARG A 217 -18.75 9.02 -0.23
CA ARG A 217 -18.32 10.06 0.73
C ARG A 217 -18.15 9.53 2.14
N ALA A 218 -18.18 8.22 2.38
CA ALA A 218 -18.04 7.65 3.71
C ALA A 218 -16.62 7.81 4.29
N CYS A 219 -15.58 7.77 3.45
CA CYS A 219 -14.22 8.12 3.87
C CYS A 219 -13.92 9.58 3.51
N ARG A 220 -13.74 10.44 4.51
CA ARG A 220 -13.53 11.89 4.36
C ARG A 220 -12.24 12.36 5.06
N PRO A 221 -11.04 11.97 4.58
CA PRO A 221 -9.79 12.32 5.23
C PRO A 221 -9.65 13.82 5.45
N PHE A 222 -9.27 14.20 6.66
CA PHE A 222 -9.01 15.59 7.09
C PHE A 222 -10.23 16.54 7.04
N ASP A 223 -11.41 16.08 6.63
CA ASP A 223 -12.64 16.86 6.68
C ASP A 223 -13.10 17.04 8.14
N LEU A 224 -13.70 18.19 8.45
CA LEU A 224 -14.26 18.48 9.77
C LEU A 224 -15.32 17.46 10.21
N SER A 225 -16.06 16.91 9.25
CA SER A 225 -17.14 15.92 9.47
C SER A 225 -16.67 14.46 9.45
N ARG A 226 -15.36 14.19 9.38
CA ARG A 226 -14.84 12.82 9.31
C ARG A 226 -15.17 11.99 10.55
N ASP A 227 -15.48 10.72 10.33
CA ASP A 227 -15.87 9.77 11.37
C ASP A 227 -15.26 8.38 11.20
N GLY A 228 -14.57 8.10 10.09
CA GLY A 228 -13.88 6.84 9.88
C GLY A 228 -13.46 6.59 8.44
N THR A 229 -13.16 5.31 8.18
CA THR A 229 -12.66 4.84 6.89
C THR A 229 -13.65 3.91 6.18
N VAL A 230 -13.37 3.61 4.92
CA VAL A 230 -14.08 2.59 4.13
C VAL A 230 -13.12 1.42 3.92
N LEU A 231 -13.52 0.18 4.20
CA LEU A 231 -12.64 -0.97 3.93
C LEU A 231 -12.62 -1.28 2.44
N GLY A 232 -11.42 -1.53 1.91
CA GLY A 232 -11.19 -1.85 0.51
C GLY A 232 -10.50 -3.20 0.33
N GLU A 233 -10.87 -3.92 -0.73
CA GLU A 233 -10.09 -5.05 -1.22
C GLU A 233 -9.10 -4.59 -2.27
N GLY A 234 -7.90 -5.14 -2.24
CA GLY A 234 -6.93 -4.84 -3.28
C GLY A 234 -5.59 -5.54 -3.13
N ALA A 235 -4.81 -5.46 -4.20
CA ALA A 235 -3.44 -5.92 -4.24
C ALA A 235 -2.59 -4.97 -5.08
N GLY A 236 -1.39 -4.65 -4.58
CA GLY A 236 -0.38 -3.89 -5.30
C GLY A 236 0.94 -4.63 -5.24
N PHE A 237 1.64 -4.74 -6.38
CA PHE A 237 2.95 -5.37 -6.49
C PHE A 237 3.90 -4.52 -7.32
N LEU A 238 5.16 -4.53 -6.92
CA LEU A 238 6.30 -3.89 -7.57
C LEU A 238 7.37 -4.95 -7.84
N VAL A 239 8.15 -4.77 -8.90
CA VAL A 239 9.42 -5.46 -9.11
C VAL A 239 10.54 -4.48 -8.76
N LEU A 240 11.17 -4.72 -7.62
CA LEU A 240 12.36 -3.99 -7.20
C LEU A 240 13.60 -4.73 -7.70
N GLU A 241 14.57 -3.97 -8.20
CA GLU A 241 15.73 -4.53 -8.85
C GLU A 241 16.97 -3.65 -8.62
N SER A 242 18.15 -4.27 -8.55
CA SER A 242 19.40 -3.52 -8.56
C SER A 242 19.58 -2.85 -9.93
N LEU A 243 20.05 -1.59 -9.96
CA LEU A 243 20.25 -0.88 -11.22
C LEU A 243 21.14 -1.67 -12.21
N GLU A 244 22.18 -2.34 -11.71
CA GLU A 244 23.06 -3.19 -12.52
C GLU A 244 22.29 -4.33 -13.19
N SER A 245 21.41 -5.01 -12.46
CA SER A 245 20.58 -6.08 -13.01
C SER A 245 19.62 -5.55 -14.06
N ALA A 246 18.94 -4.44 -13.76
CA ALA A 246 18.01 -3.79 -14.68
C ALA A 246 18.72 -3.39 -15.99
N GLN A 247 19.90 -2.80 -15.90
CA GLN A 247 20.72 -2.43 -17.07
C GLN A 247 21.18 -3.66 -17.86
N ARG A 248 21.69 -4.68 -17.18
CA ARG A 248 22.18 -5.92 -17.81
C ARG A 248 21.11 -6.59 -18.66
N ARG A 249 19.86 -6.60 -18.18
CA ARG A 249 18.72 -7.19 -18.90
C ARG A 249 17.90 -6.17 -19.71
N ARG A 250 18.34 -4.91 -19.78
CA ARG A 250 17.66 -3.79 -20.46
C ARG A 250 16.20 -3.60 -20.03
N ALA A 251 15.94 -3.74 -18.74
CA ALA A 251 14.63 -3.53 -18.16
C ALA A 251 14.20 -2.05 -18.28
N PRO A 252 12.90 -1.77 -18.47
CA PRO A 252 12.39 -0.42 -18.29
C PRO A 252 12.58 0.01 -16.83
N ILE A 253 12.98 1.27 -16.61
CA ILE A 253 13.06 1.85 -15.27
C ILE A 253 11.89 2.83 -15.11
N LEU A 254 10.97 2.50 -14.21
CA LEU A 254 9.74 3.27 -13.97
C LEU A 254 9.92 4.33 -12.89
N GLY A 255 10.97 4.19 -12.07
CA GLY A 255 11.37 5.09 -11.00
C GLY A 255 12.39 4.42 -10.08
N ARG A 256 12.74 5.09 -8.98
CA ARG A 256 13.62 4.54 -7.94
C ARG A 256 13.00 4.69 -6.55
N LEU A 257 13.29 3.74 -5.67
CA LEU A 257 13.05 3.89 -4.23
C LEU A 257 14.26 4.63 -3.66
N SER A 258 14.08 5.92 -3.39
CA SER A 258 15.16 6.81 -2.96
C SER A 258 15.40 6.79 -1.47
N GLY A 259 14.37 6.53 -0.67
CA GLY A 259 14.52 6.49 0.77
C GLY A 259 13.32 5.85 1.43
N TRP A 260 13.53 5.37 2.64
CA TRP A 260 12.48 4.84 3.49
C TRP A 260 12.86 4.98 4.96
N ALA A 261 11.84 4.92 5.80
CA ALA A 261 11.98 4.72 7.23
C ALA A 261 10.83 3.84 7.71
N LEU A 262 11.13 2.97 8.68
CA LEU A 262 10.13 2.16 9.37
C LEU A 262 10.29 2.39 10.86
N GLY A 263 9.18 2.54 11.56
CA GLY A 263 9.20 2.73 13.00
C GLY A 263 7.95 2.22 13.65
N ALA A 264 7.97 2.22 14.97
CA ALA A 264 6.80 1.96 15.78
C ALA A 264 6.67 3.04 16.83
N GLU A 265 5.44 3.38 17.15
CA GLU A 265 5.15 4.29 18.23
C GLU A 265 4.62 3.53 19.46
N ALA A 266 5.29 3.72 20.60
CA ALA A 266 4.97 3.05 21.85
C ALA A 266 4.22 3.96 22.84
N HIS A 267 3.12 4.59 22.40
CA HIS A 267 2.32 5.49 23.24
C HIS A 267 1.19 4.77 23.98
N ASP A 268 0.24 4.16 23.26
CA ASP A 268 -0.85 3.35 23.83
C ASP A 268 -1.35 2.25 22.86
N ARG A 269 -2.50 1.61 23.16
CA ARG A 269 -3.08 0.55 22.31
C ARG A 269 -3.61 1.07 20.97
N ALA A 270 -3.98 2.35 20.88
CA ALA A 270 -4.29 2.99 19.60
C ALA A 270 -3.00 3.30 18.83
N GLY A 271 -1.88 3.48 19.54
CA GLY A 271 -0.53 3.51 18.99
C GLY A 271 -0.20 4.79 18.22
N MET A 272 -0.86 5.91 18.53
CA MET A 272 -0.59 7.19 17.86
C MET A 272 -0.54 8.37 18.82
N ASP A 273 0.55 9.11 18.72
CA ASP A 273 0.84 10.33 19.43
C ASP A 273 0.00 11.42 18.75
N PRO A 274 -0.87 12.11 19.48
CA PRO A 274 -1.64 13.22 18.93
C PRO A 274 -0.77 14.29 18.27
N GLU A 275 0.50 14.42 18.64
CA GLU A 275 1.44 15.40 18.10
C GLU A 275 2.23 14.91 16.89
N GLY A 276 2.05 13.65 16.48
CA GLY A 276 2.67 13.08 15.28
C GLY A 276 4.19 13.01 15.34
N ALA A 277 4.79 12.95 16.53
CA ALA A 277 6.25 13.03 16.68
C ALA A 277 6.98 11.87 16.00
N ALA A 278 6.50 10.63 16.17
CA ALA A 278 7.11 9.46 15.55
C ALA A 278 7.06 9.53 14.02
N LEU A 279 5.92 9.92 13.44
CA LEU A 279 5.79 10.06 11.99
C LEU A 279 6.69 11.18 11.46
N SER A 280 6.80 12.29 12.18
CA SER A 280 7.71 13.39 11.81
C SER A 280 9.17 12.93 11.76
N GLN A 281 9.62 12.18 12.77
CA GLN A 281 10.96 11.63 12.81
C GLN A 281 11.21 10.64 11.66
N LEU A 282 10.24 9.77 11.36
CA LEU A 282 10.37 8.84 10.24
C LEU A 282 10.43 9.55 8.88
N MET A 283 9.72 10.67 8.71
CA MET A 283 9.85 11.50 7.51
C MET A 283 11.26 12.11 7.40
N GLU A 284 11.83 12.61 8.49
CA GLU A 284 13.22 13.11 8.53
C GLU A 284 14.24 12.02 8.21
N GLU A 285 14.06 10.83 8.78
CA GLU A 285 14.92 9.67 8.52
C GLU A 285 14.85 9.25 7.05
N ALA A 286 13.66 9.16 6.47
CA ALA A 286 13.48 8.81 5.06
C ALA A 286 14.10 9.87 4.14
N LEU A 287 13.96 11.16 4.46
CA LEU A 287 14.61 12.27 3.74
C LEU A 287 16.14 12.19 3.84
N ALA A 288 16.66 11.87 5.03
CA ALA A 288 18.10 11.70 5.27
C ALA A 288 18.67 10.49 4.51
N VAL A 289 17.91 9.39 4.40
CA VAL A 289 18.25 8.24 3.56
C VAL A 289 18.24 8.65 2.08
N ALA A 290 17.23 9.38 1.64
CA ALA A 290 17.14 9.88 0.27
C ALA A 290 18.20 10.95 -0.07
N GLY A 291 18.78 11.60 0.95
CA GLY A 291 19.66 12.75 0.77
C GLY A 291 18.94 13.94 0.16
N LEU A 292 17.65 14.11 0.47
CA LEU A 292 16.80 15.15 -0.09
C LEU A 292 16.45 16.21 0.96
N PRO A 293 16.44 17.51 0.60
CA PRO A 293 15.79 18.51 1.43
C PRO A 293 14.26 18.36 1.35
N THR A 294 13.55 18.89 2.34
CA THR A 294 12.07 18.92 2.35
C THR A 294 11.50 19.59 1.10
N SER A 295 12.16 20.63 0.57
CA SER A 295 11.76 21.33 -0.66
C SER A 295 11.83 20.49 -1.94
N ALA A 296 12.46 19.31 -1.91
CA ALA A 296 12.51 18.41 -3.07
C ALA A 296 11.25 17.52 -3.17
N ILE A 297 10.47 17.38 -2.09
CA ILE A 297 9.22 16.62 -2.11
C ILE A 297 8.15 17.47 -2.80
N GLY A 298 7.65 16.98 -3.94
CA GLY A 298 6.64 17.69 -4.72
C GLY A 298 5.22 17.18 -4.52
N TYR A 299 5.04 16.05 -3.84
CA TYR A 299 3.72 15.51 -3.50
C TYR A 299 3.81 14.51 -2.35
N ILE A 300 2.79 14.50 -1.49
CA ILE A 300 2.65 13.53 -0.40
C ILE A 300 1.34 12.75 -0.58
N ASN A 301 1.43 11.44 -0.74
CA ASN A 301 0.31 10.54 -0.55
C ASN A 301 0.19 10.22 0.94
N LEU A 302 -0.74 10.90 1.61
CA LEU A 302 -1.02 10.75 3.04
C LEU A 302 -1.62 9.38 3.34
N HIS A 303 -1.46 8.91 4.57
CA HIS A 303 -2.19 7.77 5.08
C HIS A 303 -3.70 8.09 5.10
N GLY A 304 -4.12 9.23 5.65
CA GLY A 304 -5.44 9.83 5.52
C GLY A 304 -6.59 8.83 5.57
N THR A 305 -6.90 8.34 6.78
CA THR A 305 -7.91 7.30 6.99
C THR A 305 -9.32 7.86 7.12
N GLY A 306 -9.47 9.16 7.41
CA GLY A 306 -10.75 9.74 7.80
C GLY A 306 -11.05 9.56 9.29
N THR A 307 -10.11 9.04 10.08
CA THR A 307 -10.30 8.93 11.54
C THR A 307 -9.76 10.18 12.23
N ARG A 308 -10.45 10.63 13.29
CA ARG A 308 -10.17 11.92 13.94
C ARG A 308 -8.73 12.04 14.45
N LEU A 309 -8.29 11.05 15.22
CA LEU A 309 -6.96 11.03 15.83
C LEU A 309 -5.84 10.88 14.80
N ASN A 310 -5.96 9.91 13.88
CA ASN A 310 -4.93 9.66 12.86
C ASN A 310 -4.69 10.88 11.99
N ASP A 311 -5.77 11.47 11.46
CA ASP A 311 -5.66 12.54 10.47
C ASP A 311 -5.09 13.82 11.10
N ALA A 312 -5.45 14.11 12.36
CA ALA A 312 -4.86 15.24 13.10
C ALA A 312 -3.38 15.01 13.43
N SER A 313 -3.02 13.81 13.90
CA SER A 313 -1.63 13.43 14.17
C SER A 313 -0.76 13.50 12.91
N GLU A 314 -1.26 12.96 11.80
CA GLU A 314 -0.57 12.99 10.51
C GLU A 314 -0.39 14.42 9.98
N ALA A 315 -1.43 15.25 10.07
CA ALA A 315 -1.33 16.64 9.64
C ALA A 315 -0.32 17.45 10.45
N ARG A 316 -0.24 17.23 11.77
CA ARG A 316 0.76 17.85 12.66
C ARG A 316 2.17 17.35 12.36
N ALA A 317 2.34 16.07 12.06
CA ALA A 317 3.62 15.52 11.62
C ALA A 317 4.10 16.22 10.34
N VAL A 318 3.23 16.38 9.35
CA VAL A 318 3.55 17.09 8.09
C VAL A 318 3.88 18.56 8.38
N GLN A 319 3.09 19.25 9.21
CA GLN A 319 3.34 20.64 9.58
C GLN A 319 4.69 20.82 10.29
N ARG A 320 5.08 19.88 11.16
CA ARG A 320 6.38 19.94 11.86
C ARG A 320 7.57 19.90 10.90
N ILE A 321 7.48 19.11 9.84
CA ILE A 321 8.59 18.92 8.88
C ILE A 321 8.59 19.96 7.76
N PHE A 322 7.41 20.26 7.21
CA PHE A 322 7.28 21.09 6.01
C PHE A 322 6.80 22.52 6.32
N GLY A 323 6.44 22.81 7.58
CA GLY A 323 5.98 24.12 8.02
C GLY A 323 4.50 24.37 7.71
N PRO A 324 4.06 25.63 7.63
CA PRO A 324 2.66 25.99 7.39
C PRO A 324 2.19 25.54 6.00
N PRO A 325 0.87 25.39 5.75
CA PRO A 325 0.32 24.92 4.47
C PRO A 325 0.88 25.61 3.22
N SER A 326 1.22 26.89 3.30
CA SER A 326 1.82 27.64 2.18
C SER A 326 3.21 27.15 1.73
N HIS A 327 3.91 26.40 2.59
CA HIS A 327 5.26 25.85 2.31
C HIS A 327 5.23 24.32 2.14
N GLN A 328 4.09 23.69 2.41
CA GLN A 328 3.96 22.24 2.32
C GLN A 328 3.87 21.78 0.86
N PRO A 329 4.42 20.60 0.54
CA PRO A 329 4.10 19.93 -0.70
C PRO A 329 2.59 19.68 -0.78
N PRO A 330 2.00 19.75 -1.98
CA PRO A 330 0.60 19.37 -2.17
C PRO A 330 0.38 17.90 -1.76
N ALA A 331 -0.76 17.62 -1.16
CA ALA A 331 -1.04 16.30 -0.59
C ALA A 331 -2.46 15.80 -0.87
N SER A 332 -2.64 14.49 -0.88
CA SER A 332 -3.95 13.83 -0.92
C SER A 332 -3.88 12.40 -0.37
N SER A 333 -5.04 11.75 -0.20
CA SER A 333 -5.14 10.33 0.17
C SER A 333 -5.93 9.58 -0.90
N THR A 334 -5.50 8.36 -1.19
CA THR A 334 -6.16 7.46 -2.16
C THR A 334 -7.27 6.62 -1.55
N LYS A 335 -7.34 6.52 -0.22
CA LYS A 335 -8.33 5.67 0.48
C LYS A 335 -9.79 6.04 0.18
N PRO A 336 -10.16 7.32 -0.04
CA PRO A 336 -11.50 7.66 -0.50
C PRO A 336 -11.91 7.03 -1.84
N VAL A 337 -10.94 6.70 -2.70
CA VAL A 337 -11.18 6.20 -4.07
C VAL A 337 -11.47 4.70 -4.06
N PHE A 338 -10.59 3.90 -3.45
CA PHE A 338 -10.65 2.42 -3.49
C PHE A 338 -10.67 1.78 -2.09
N GLY A 339 -10.93 2.57 -1.06
CA GLY A 339 -10.98 2.10 0.32
C GLY A 339 -9.61 1.84 0.92
N HIS A 340 -9.61 1.56 2.21
CA HIS A 340 -8.44 1.19 2.97
C HIS A 340 -8.12 -0.30 2.76
N CYS A 341 -7.21 -0.58 1.82
CA CYS A 341 -6.73 -1.93 1.49
C CYS A 341 -5.76 -2.54 2.52
N MET A 342 -5.82 -2.12 3.78
CA MET A 342 -4.95 -2.50 4.91
C MET A 342 -3.51 -2.83 4.48
N GLY A 343 -3.07 -4.09 4.60
CA GLY A 343 -1.68 -4.49 4.35
C GLY A 343 -1.21 -4.32 2.90
N ALA A 344 -2.13 -4.17 1.93
CA ALA A 344 -1.83 -3.90 0.52
C ALA A 344 -1.76 -2.40 0.18
N GLY A 345 -2.18 -1.52 1.09
CA GLY A 345 -2.35 -0.08 0.82
C GLY A 345 -1.08 0.60 0.34
N ALA A 346 0.02 0.48 1.07
CA ALA A 346 1.27 1.17 0.73
C ALA A 346 1.84 0.78 -0.64
N ALA A 347 1.65 -0.46 -1.10
CA ALA A 347 2.06 -0.87 -2.43
C ALA A 347 1.21 -0.21 -3.54
N LEU A 348 -0.10 -0.07 -3.32
CA LEU A 348 -0.99 0.67 -4.24
C LEU A 348 -0.66 2.17 -4.26
N GLU A 349 -0.40 2.75 -3.08
CA GLU A 349 -0.01 4.14 -2.90
C GLU A 349 1.35 4.43 -3.56
N ALA A 350 2.30 3.49 -3.47
CA ALA A 350 3.57 3.57 -4.20
C ALA A 350 3.37 3.63 -5.72
N ILE A 351 2.45 2.83 -6.27
CA ILE A 351 2.12 2.85 -7.71
C ILE A 351 1.54 4.21 -8.09
N VAL A 352 0.62 4.76 -7.30
CA VAL A 352 0.05 6.10 -7.54
C VAL A 352 1.12 7.18 -7.49
N CYS A 353 2.03 7.14 -6.51
CA CYS A 353 3.16 8.06 -6.40
C CYS A 353 4.09 8.00 -7.64
N LEU A 354 4.39 6.80 -8.13
CA LEU A 354 5.20 6.60 -9.35
C LEU A 354 4.46 7.09 -10.60
N GLU A 355 3.17 6.82 -10.73
CA GLU A 355 2.36 7.30 -11.87
C GLU A 355 2.19 8.83 -11.86
N ALA A 356 2.01 9.45 -10.69
CA ALA A 356 1.98 10.91 -10.55
C ALA A 356 3.28 11.53 -11.06
N GLN A 357 4.42 10.91 -10.76
CA GLN A 357 5.72 11.30 -11.30
C GLN A 357 5.81 11.08 -12.81
N ARG A 358 5.42 9.90 -13.31
CA ARG A 358 5.53 9.60 -14.74
C ARG A 358 4.63 10.48 -15.60
N ARG A 359 3.44 10.81 -15.12
CA ARG A 359 2.43 11.60 -15.82
C ARG A 359 2.48 13.09 -15.50
N GLN A 360 3.30 13.48 -14.52
CA GLN A 360 3.47 14.87 -14.08
C GLN A 360 2.11 15.49 -13.71
N LEU A 361 1.32 14.75 -12.94
CA LEU A 361 -0.08 15.07 -12.64
C LEU A 361 -0.39 14.73 -11.18
N LEU A 362 -0.97 15.69 -10.43
CA LEU A 362 -1.24 15.51 -9.01
C LEU A 362 -2.62 14.91 -8.74
N PRO A 363 -2.72 13.82 -7.94
CA PRO A 363 -4.00 13.27 -7.51
C PRO A 363 -4.80 14.22 -6.61
N PRO A 364 -6.10 14.41 -6.86
CA PRO A 364 -6.95 15.27 -6.03
C PRO A 364 -7.24 14.66 -4.66
N ALA A 365 -7.38 15.51 -3.64
CA ALA A 365 -7.92 15.15 -2.35
C ALA A 365 -9.45 15.26 -2.40
N ILE A 366 -10.12 14.11 -2.55
CA ILE A 366 -11.59 14.08 -2.60
C ILE A 366 -12.21 13.99 -1.21
N ASN A 367 -13.50 14.30 -1.13
CA ASN A 367 -14.34 14.21 0.07
C ASN A 367 -14.00 15.17 1.24
N CYS A 368 -12.98 16.03 1.10
CA CYS A 368 -12.72 17.12 2.04
C CYS A 368 -13.38 18.42 1.56
N THR A 369 -14.61 18.65 2.03
CA THR A 369 -15.39 19.87 1.76
C THR A 369 -15.01 21.03 2.68
N GLN A 370 -14.73 20.73 3.94
CA GLN A 370 -14.29 21.69 4.95
C GLN A 370 -13.12 21.09 5.70
N LEU A 371 -11.92 21.62 5.46
CA LEU A 371 -10.70 21.19 6.16
C LEU A 371 -10.86 21.45 7.67
N ASP A 372 -10.56 20.44 8.48
CA ASP A 372 -10.49 20.59 9.93
C ASP A 372 -9.33 21.54 10.29
N PRO A 373 -9.56 22.59 11.11
CA PRO A 373 -8.49 23.46 11.61
C PRO A 373 -7.33 22.72 12.31
N ASP A 374 -7.60 21.55 12.89
CA ASP A 374 -6.55 20.68 13.49
C ASP A 374 -5.72 19.92 12.44
N CYS A 375 -6.08 20.03 11.16
CA CYS A 375 -5.40 19.39 10.04
C CYS A 375 -4.82 20.43 9.06
N PRO A 376 -3.77 21.20 9.44
CA PRO A 376 -3.22 22.27 8.61
C PRO A 376 -2.41 21.70 7.43
N LEU A 377 -3.12 21.25 6.39
CA LEU A 377 -2.56 20.60 5.20
C LEU A 377 -2.78 21.40 3.91
N SER A 378 -1.82 21.33 3.00
CA SER A 378 -1.95 21.78 1.62
C SER A 378 -2.58 20.69 0.74
N LEU A 379 -3.91 20.54 0.80
CA LEU A 379 -4.61 19.52 0.01
C LEU A 379 -4.76 19.91 -1.47
N VAL A 380 -4.54 18.96 -2.38
CA VAL A 380 -4.80 19.13 -3.82
C VAL A 380 -6.32 19.21 -4.04
N ARG A 381 -6.85 20.38 -4.43
CA ARG A 381 -8.29 20.52 -4.67
C ARG A 381 -8.75 19.79 -5.93
N ASP A 382 -8.05 20.03 -7.04
CA ASP A 382 -8.35 19.46 -8.35
C ASP A 382 -7.08 18.87 -8.96
N SER A 383 -7.24 17.80 -9.73
CA SER A 383 -6.15 17.25 -10.52
C SER A 383 -5.65 18.28 -11.51
N HIS A 384 -4.34 18.55 -11.51
CA HIS A 384 -3.73 19.51 -12.41
C HIS A 384 -2.28 19.12 -12.75
N PRO A 385 -1.83 19.42 -13.99
CA PRO A 385 -0.48 19.09 -14.41
C PRO A 385 0.53 19.95 -13.64
N VAL A 386 1.68 19.35 -13.37
CA VAL A 386 2.83 20.03 -12.76
C VAL A 386 4.02 19.98 -13.69
N ARG A 387 4.86 21.02 -13.64
CA ARG A 387 5.99 21.11 -14.57
C ARG A 387 7.07 20.07 -14.26
N THR A 388 7.35 19.85 -12.98
CA THR A 388 8.40 18.92 -12.55
C THR A 388 8.08 18.37 -11.16
N LEU A 389 7.65 17.11 -11.13
CA LEU A 389 7.48 16.30 -9.92
C LEU A 389 8.65 15.33 -9.82
N GLN A 390 9.70 15.72 -9.10
CA GLN A 390 10.93 14.93 -8.99
C GLN A 390 10.85 13.87 -7.90
N ALA A 391 10.24 14.18 -6.74
CA ALA A 391 10.11 13.25 -5.63
C ALA A 391 8.69 13.24 -5.07
N THR A 392 8.23 12.05 -4.68
CA THR A 392 6.96 11.81 -4.00
C THR A 392 7.22 11.06 -2.71
N MET A 393 6.38 11.32 -1.71
CA MET A 393 6.44 10.66 -0.42
C MET A 393 5.11 9.95 -0.16
N SER A 394 5.16 8.72 0.35
CA SER A 394 3.97 7.96 0.77
C SER A 394 4.09 7.64 2.26
N LEU A 395 3.00 7.91 3.00
CA LEU A 395 2.90 7.70 4.43
C LEU A 395 1.95 6.54 4.72
N SER A 396 2.33 5.66 5.64
CA SER A 396 1.51 4.54 6.07
C SER A 396 1.60 4.37 7.58
N SER A 397 0.45 4.42 8.23
CA SER A 397 0.31 4.18 9.67
C SER A 397 -0.59 2.99 9.92
N GLY A 398 -0.34 2.22 10.95
CA GLY A 398 -1.14 1.06 11.29
C GLY A 398 -1.28 0.86 12.79
N PHE A 399 -2.18 -0.03 13.17
CA PHE A 399 -2.38 -0.40 14.57
C PHE A 399 -1.06 -0.79 15.24
N TRP A 400 -1.00 -0.58 16.56
CA TRP A 400 0.20 -0.77 17.38
C TRP A 400 1.34 0.18 17.03
N GLY A 401 1.01 1.30 16.39
CA GLY A 401 1.95 2.36 16.04
C GLY A 401 2.93 2.01 14.94
N ALA A 402 2.75 0.89 14.23
CA ALA A 402 3.60 0.52 13.10
C ALA A 402 3.45 1.54 11.97
N GLN A 403 4.55 2.20 11.60
CA GLN A 403 4.58 3.27 10.62
C GLN A 403 5.66 3.02 9.56
N GLY A 404 5.40 3.50 8.35
CA GLY A 404 6.32 3.43 7.23
C GLY A 404 6.24 4.67 6.37
N VAL A 405 7.41 5.17 5.96
CA VAL A 405 7.57 6.26 5.01
C VAL A 405 8.37 5.74 3.83
N LEU A 406 7.89 6.00 2.61
CA LEU A 406 8.59 5.67 1.36
C LEU A 406 8.76 6.94 0.52
N ILE A 407 9.94 7.11 -0.09
CA ILE A 407 10.24 8.21 -1.00
C ILE A 407 10.64 7.64 -2.36
N PHE A 408 9.98 8.12 -3.41
CA PHE A 408 10.24 7.72 -4.79
C PHE A 408 10.78 8.90 -5.60
N GLN A 409 11.67 8.64 -6.54
CA GLN A 409 12.14 9.64 -7.50
C GLN A 409 12.05 9.13 -8.93
N THR A 410 11.86 10.05 -9.87
CA THR A 410 12.13 9.77 -11.28
C THR A 410 13.62 9.57 -11.47
N THR A 411 14.00 8.60 -12.30
CA THR A 411 15.37 8.56 -12.81
C THR A 411 15.50 9.67 -13.84
N ALA A 412 16.40 10.63 -13.60
CA ALA A 412 16.85 11.50 -14.69
C ALA A 412 17.37 10.58 -15.81
N CYS A 413 16.78 10.70 -17.00
CA CYS A 413 17.14 9.91 -18.17
C CYS A 413 18.58 10.19 -18.61
#